data_AF-A0A163JSP9-F1
#
_entry.id   AF-A0A163JSP9-F1
#
_cell.length_a   1.000
_cell.length_b   1.000
_cell.length_c   1.000
_cell.angle_alpha   90.00
_cell.angle_beta   90.00
_cell.angle_gamma   90.00
#
_symmetry.space_group_name_H-M   'P 1'
#
loop_
_entity.id
_entity.type
_entity.pdbx_description
1 polymer ?
#
loop_
_entity_poly.entity_id
_entity_poly.type
_entity_poly.pdbx_seq_one_letter_code
_entity_poly.pdbx_strand_id
1 'polypeptide(L)'
;MNFAFSFFYTPLDLISWVYPAEVFPVEVRALGNAITTFTNWAVNPFFGQFSPLALTAIEFQNFYVFFVLDIFAFLCYWTGSSFQRPKERRSSRWMSYSATSWYPTPCRIPKPPQQLWRRMRSFTLWFMNRSSEDEIRCIDRDEDGFREPLERQVSEDKALVHELRNDHIAFMSTHLEGPL
;
A
#
# COMPACT_ATOMS: atom_id res chain seq x y z
N MET A 1 20.06 -6.67 4.38
CA MET A 1 18.64 -6.86 4.75
C MET A 1 17.73 -6.96 3.52
N ASN A 2 17.86 -6.09 2.51
CA ASN A 2 16.99 -6.10 1.33
C ASN A 2 17.05 -7.38 0.46
N PHE A 3 18.22 -8.03 0.31
CA PHE A 3 18.34 -9.20 -0.56
C PHE A 3 17.44 -10.38 -0.15
N ALA A 4 17.45 -10.74 1.14
CA ALA A 4 16.63 -11.85 1.64
C ALA A 4 15.13 -11.54 1.49
N PHE A 5 14.72 -10.32 1.84
CA PHE A 5 13.32 -9.89 1.69
C PHE A 5 12.87 -9.93 0.24
N SER A 6 13.65 -9.37 -0.70
CA SER A 6 13.32 -9.41 -2.13
C SER A 6 13.30 -10.83 -2.69
N PHE A 7 14.23 -11.70 -2.27
CA PHE A 7 14.29 -13.06 -2.77
C PHE A 7 13.06 -13.90 -2.38
N PHE A 8 12.48 -13.69 -1.20
CA PHE A 8 11.26 -14.38 -0.79
C PHE A 8 9.99 -13.70 -1.33
N TYR A 9 9.95 -12.37 -1.35
CA TYR A 9 8.75 -11.62 -1.74
C TYR A 9 8.48 -11.63 -3.25
N THR A 10 9.49 -11.36 -4.08
CA THR A 10 9.33 -11.19 -5.53
C THR A 10 8.77 -12.41 -6.26
N PRO A 11 9.26 -13.65 -6.03
CA PRO A 11 8.70 -14.82 -6.73
C PRO A 11 7.28 -15.15 -6.25
N LEU A 12 6.98 -15.00 -4.96
CA LEU A 12 5.65 -15.27 -4.41
C LEU A 12 4.61 -14.29 -4.97
N ASP A 13 4.97 -13.00 -5.06
CA ASP A 13 4.12 -11.98 -5.65
C ASP A 13 3.84 -12.31 -7.12
N LEU A 14 4.87 -12.57 -7.92
CA LEU A 14 4.70 -12.88 -9.35
C LEU A 14 3.85 -14.14 -9.58
N ILE A 15 4.04 -15.19 -8.79
CA ILE A 15 3.25 -16.43 -8.88
C ILE A 15 1.78 -16.15 -8.57
N SER A 16 1.47 -15.29 -7.59
CA SER A 16 0.09 -14.98 -7.20
C SER A 16 -0.76 -14.38 -8.34
N TRP A 17 -0.15 -13.65 -9.26
CA TRP A 17 -0.83 -13.03 -10.41
C TRP A 17 -1.01 -13.99 -11.59
N VAL A 18 -0.10 -14.94 -11.76
CA VAL A 18 -0.11 -15.88 -12.90
C VAL A 18 -0.92 -17.14 -12.56
N TYR A 19 -0.87 -17.59 -11.32
CA TYR A 19 -1.49 -18.84 -10.88
C TYR A 19 -3.01 -18.93 -11.12
N PRO A 20 -3.83 -17.88 -10.87
CA PRO A 20 -5.27 -17.92 -11.16
C PRO A 20 -5.58 -18.19 -12.64
N ALA A 21 -4.78 -17.64 -13.55
CA ALA A 21 -4.98 -17.83 -14.99
C ALA A 21 -4.73 -19.29 -15.42
N GLU A 22 -3.86 -20.00 -14.70
CA GLU A 22 -3.50 -21.39 -14.99
C GLU A 22 -4.40 -22.43 -14.33
N VAL A 23 -4.90 -22.14 -13.14
CA VAL A 23 -5.69 -23.07 -12.33
C VAL A 23 -7.13 -23.16 -12.83
N PHE A 24 -7.73 -22.04 -13.23
CA PHE A 24 -9.14 -22.03 -13.60
C PHE A 24 -9.38 -22.52 -15.04
N PRO A 25 -10.39 -23.41 -15.25
CA PRO A 25 -10.86 -23.75 -16.59
C PRO A 25 -11.45 -22.51 -17.28
N VAL A 26 -11.42 -22.50 -18.61
CA VAL A 26 -11.63 -21.28 -19.42
C VAL A 26 -13.00 -20.65 -19.15
N GLU A 27 -14.00 -21.47 -18.82
CA GLU A 27 -15.39 -21.11 -18.58
C GLU A 27 -15.57 -20.26 -17.31
N VAL A 28 -14.75 -20.48 -16.27
CA VAL A 28 -14.84 -19.78 -14.97
C VAL A 28 -13.64 -18.87 -14.70
N ARG A 29 -12.66 -18.84 -15.61
CA ARG A 29 -11.43 -18.05 -15.46
C ARG A 29 -11.69 -16.56 -15.27
N ALA A 30 -12.66 -15.99 -15.97
CA ALA A 30 -13.01 -14.58 -15.84
C ALA A 30 -13.51 -14.24 -14.43
N LEU A 31 -14.31 -15.13 -13.82
CA LEU A 31 -14.79 -14.98 -12.44
C LEU A 31 -13.65 -15.17 -11.43
N GLY A 32 -12.82 -16.21 -11.62
CA GLY A 32 -11.67 -16.48 -10.75
C GLY A 32 -10.66 -15.33 -10.73
N ASN A 33 -10.36 -14.74 -11.89
CA ASN A 33 -9.49 -13.57 -11.99
C ASN A 33 -10.13 -12.33 -11.33
N ALA A 34 -11.44 -12.12 -11.50
CA ALA A 34 -12.13 -10.98 -10.88
C ALA A 34 -12.13 -11.05 -9.34
N ILE A 35 -12.37 -12.24 -8.78
CA ILE A 35 -12.31 -12.47 -7.33
C ILE A 35 -10.89 -12.24 -6.80
N THR A 36 -9.88 -12.77 -7.49
CA THR A 36 -8.47 -12.61 -7.08
C THR A 36 -8.08 -11.14 -7.02
N THR A 37 -8.40 -10.37 -8.07
CA THR A 37 -8.12 -8.93 -8.12
C THR A 37 -8.90 -8.18 -7.03
N PHE A 38 -10.18 -8.50 -6.83
CA PHE A 38 -10.97 -7.89 -5.76
C PHE A 38 -10.37 -8.13 -4.37
N THR A 39 -9.97 -9.37 -4.07
CA THR A 39 -9.31 -9.72 -2.81
C THR A 39 -7.99 -8.97 -2.64
N ASN A 40 -7.16 -8.86 -3.70
CA ASN A 40 -5.92 -8.08 -3.64
C ASN A 40 -6.19 -6.62 -3.26
N TRP A 41 -7.10 -5.95 -3.97
CA TRP A 41 -7.45 -4.55 -3.68
C TRP A 41 -8.18 -4.34 -2.35
N ALA A 42 -8.84 -5.37 -1.82
CA ALA A 42 -9.48 -5.32 -0.51
C ALA A 42 -8.48 -5.50 0.64
N VAL A 43 -7.44 -6.31 0.44
CA VAL A 43 -6.45 -6.65 1.45
C VAL A 43 -5.35 -5.59 1.59
N ASN A 44 -4.96 -4.93 0.50
CA ASN A 44 -3.98 -3.82 0.53
C ASN A 44 -4.31 -2.72 1.58
N PRO A 45 -5.52 -2.15 1.63
CA PRO A 45 -5.88 -1.12 2.62
C PRO A 45 -6.05 -1.69 4.03
N PHE A 46 -6.42 -2.95 4.16
CA PHE A 46 -6.47 -3.64 5.46
C PHE A 46 -5.09 -3.66 6.10
N PHE A 47 -4.05 -4.01 5.33
CA PHE A 47 -2.68 -3.96 5.82
C PHE A 47 -2.16 -2.53 6.01
N GLY A 48 -2.58 -1.57 5.18
CA GLY A 48 -2.24 -0.15 5.36
C GLY A 48 -2.67 0.41 6.72
N GLN A 49 -3.84 0.02 7.21
CA GLN A 49 -4.33 0.44 8.53
C GLN A 49 -3.84 -0.47 9.67
N PHE A 50 -3.66 -1.76 9.41
CA PHE A 50 -3.21 -2.72 10.42
C PHE A 50 -1.73 -2.56 10.78
N SER A 51 -0.87 -2.26 9.80
CA SER A 51 0.58 -2.15 9.99
C SER A 51 0.99 -1.13 11.08
N PRO A 52 0.52 0.13 11.07
CA PRO A 52 0.91 1.09 12.12
C PRO A 52 0.37 0.72 13.50
N LEU A 53 -0.81 0.09 13.57
CA LEU A 53 -1.38 -0.38 14.84
C LEU A 53 -0.60 -1.57 15.41
N ALA A 54 -0.16 -2.48 14.54
CA ALA A 54 0.62 -3.65 14.94
C ALA A 54 2.05 -3.27 15.34
N LEU A 55 2.67 -2.28 14.70
CA LEU A 55 4.01 -1.82 15.07
C LEU A 55 4.06 -1.18 16.46
N THR A 56 3.02 -0.44 16.85
CA THR A 56 2.97 0.22 18.17
C THR A 56 2.68 -0.76 19.32
N ALA A 57 1.95 -1.85 19.05
CA ALA A 57 1.57 -2.81 20.06
C ALA A 57 2.58 -3.97 20.22
N ILE A 58 3.19 -4.42 19.12
CA ILE A 58 3.85 -5.73 19.02
C ILE A 58 5.30 -5.61 18.48
N GLU A 59 5.72 -4.40 18.07
CA GLU A 59 7.08 -4.10 17.59
C GLU A 59 7.63 -5.16 16.60
N PHE A 60 8.76 -5.79 16.93
CA PHE A 60 9.43 -6.82 16.11
C PHE A 60 8.63 -8.13 15.98
N GLN A 61 7.70 -8.41 16.89
CA GLN A 61 6.95 -9.65 16.85
C GLN A 61 5.92 -9.69 15.70
N ASN A 62 5.61 -8.53 15.08
CA ASN A 62 4.74 -8.46 13.92
C ASN A 62 5.30 -9.28 12.73
N PHE A 63 6.62 -9.44 12.66
CA PHE A 63 7.28 -10.29 11.66
C PHE A 63 6.85 -11.76 11.74
N TYR A 64 6.64 -12.29 12.96
CA TYR A 64 6.19 -13.68 13.12
C TYR A 64 4.75 -13.89 12.64
N VAL A 65 3.90 -12.87 12.72
CA VAL A 65 2.53 -12.93 12.22
C VAL A 65 2.54 -13.10 10.70
N PHE A 66 3.33 -12.30 9.98
CA PHE A 66 3.50 -12.44 8.53
C PHE A 66 4.11 -13.79 8.16
N PHE A 67 5.11 -14.27 8.91
CA PHE A 67 5.71 -15.58 8.68
C PHE A 67 4.70 -16.74 8.81
N VAL A 68 3.80 -16.68 9.79
CA VAL A 68 2.73 -17.69 9.95
C VAL A 68 1.71 -17.60 8.80
N LEU A 69 1.37 -16.39 8.34
CA LEU A 69 0.50 -16.19 7.18
C LEU A 69 1.13 -16.77 5.89
N ASP A 70 2.43 -16.62 5.69
CA ASP A 70 3.15 -17.19 4.56
C ASP A 70 3.14 -18.73 4.60
N ILE A 71 3.31 -19.34 5.78
CA ILE A 71 3.19 -20.80 5.95
C ILE A 71 1.76 -21.25 5.63
N PHE A 72 0.74 -20.52 6.10
CA PHE A 72 -0.65 -20.86 5.82
C PHE A 72 -0.94 -20.78 4.31
N ALA A 73 -0.46 -19.74 3.63
CA ALA A 73 -0.57 -19.61 2.19
C ALA A 73 0.12 -20.77 1.46
N PHE A 74 1.32 -21.16 1.89
CA PHE A 74 2.03 -22.32 1.35
C PHE A 74 1.23 -23.62 1.50
N LEU A 75 0.61 -23.86 2.66
CA LEU A 75 -0.25 -25.03 2.90
C LEU A 75 -1.48 -25.02 2.00
N CYS A 76 -2.10 -23.87 1.78
CA CYS A 76 -3.21 -23.72 0.83
C CYS A 76 -2.78 -24.05 -0.60
N TYR A 77 -1.60 -23.59 -1.04
CA TYR A 77 -1.06 -23.93 -2.37
C TYR A 77 -0.74 -25.43 -2.49
N TRP A 78 -0.14 -26.02 -1.47
CA TRP A 78 0.23 -27.44 -1.44
C TRP A 78 -0.99 -28.37 -1.52
N THR A 79 -2.06 -28.00 -0.81
CA THR A 79 -3.33 -28.75 -0.87
C THR A 79 -4.04 -28.54 -2.20
N GLY A 80 -3.99 -27.33 -2.78
CA GLY A 80 -4.53 -27.04 -4.11
C GLY A 80 -3.80 -27.73 -5.26
N SER A 81 -2.47 -27.87 -5.17
CA SER A 81 -1.65 -28.56 -6.18
C SER A 81 -1.91 -30.05 -6.25
N SER A 82 -2.24 -30.67 -5.11
CA SER A 82 -2.62 -32.08 -5.01
C SER A 82 -3.95 -32.40 -5.73
N PHE A 83 -4.75 -31.38 -6.08
CA PHE A 83 -6.05 -31.54 -6.74
C PHE A 83 -5.98 -31.43 -8.28
N GLN A 84 -4.85 -31.04 -8.88
CA GLN A 84 -4.73 -30.93 -10.34
C GLN A 84 -4.52 -32.29 -11.03
N ARG A 85 -5.53 -32.75 -11.79
CA ARG A 85 -5.43 -33.88 -12.74
C ARG A 85 -4.63 -33.51 -14.02
N PRO A 86 -4.15 -34.49 -14.82
CA PRO A 86 -3.10 -34.27 -15.83
C PRO A 86 -3.52 -33.30 -16.95
N LYS A 87 -2.67 -32.30 -17.24
CA LYS A 87 -2.80 -31.30 -18.33
C LYS A 87 -2.51 -31.89 -19.74
N GLU A 88 -2.97 -33.10 -20.07
CA GLU A 88 -2.56 -33.85 -21.28
C GLU A 88 -3.24 -33.41 -22.61
N ARG A 89 -3.91 -32.25 -22.70
CA ARG A 89 -4.66 -31.89 -23.93
C ARG A 89 -4.77 -30.40 -24.23
N ARG A 90 -3.69 -29.63 -24.10
CA ARG A 90 -3.76 -28.19 -24.41
C ARG A 90 -2.57 -27.58 -25.15
N SER A 91 -1.41 -28.24 -25.29
CA SER A 91 -0.23 -27.63 -25.94
C SER A 91 -0.45 -27.23 -27.41
N SER A 92 -1.20 -28.02 -28.18
CA SER A 92 -1.41 -27.81 -29.62
C SER A 92 -2.46 -26.74 -29.97
N ARG A 93 -3.13 -26.13 -28.98
CA ARG A 93 -4.11 -25.05 -29.21
C ARG A 93 -3.57 -23.65 -28.90
N TRP A 94 -2.43 -23.54 -28.23
CA TRP A 94 -1.85 -22.24 -27.83
C TRP A 94 -1.23 -21.47 -28.99
N MET A 95 -0.69 -22.15 -30.01
CA MET A 95 -0.08 -21.48 -31.17
C MET A 95 -1.11 -20.77 -32.07
N SER A 96 -2.39 -21.19 -32.03
CA SER A 96 -3.44 -20.55 -32.85
C SER A 96 -4.11 -19.37 -32.15
N TYR A 97 -4.09 -19.30 -30.80
CA TYR A 97 -4.69 -18.19 -30.06
C TYR A 97 -3.75 -17.00 -29.86
N SER A 98 -2.43 -17.19 -29.85
CA SER A 98 -1.47 -16.08 -29.70
C SER A 98 -1.49 -15.07 -30.85
N ALA A 99 -1.94 -15.47 -32.06
CA ALA A 99 -2.12 -14.57 -33.20
C ALA A 99 -3.49 -13.85 -33.23
N THR A 100 -4.47 -14.29 -32.43
CA THR A 100 -5.81 -13.66 -32.35
C THR A 100 -6.11 -13.04 -30.98
N SER A 101 -5.21 -13.19 -30.00
CA SER A 101 -5.38 -12.73 -28.61
C SER A 101 -5.40 -11.21 -28.42
N TRP A 102 -5.16 -10.39 -29.45
CA TRP A 102 -5.21 -8.94 -29.33
C TRP A 102 -6.59 -8.33 -29.55
N TYR A 103 -7.58 -9.12 -29.96
CA TYR A 103 -8.96 -8.68 -30.06
C TYR A 103 -9.87 -9.72 -29.39
N PRO A 104 -10.69 -9.34 -28.40
CA PRO A 104 -11.62 -10.27 -27.81
C PRO A 104 -12.64 -10.66 -28.88
N THR A 105 -12.69 -11.94 -29.23
CA THR A 105 -13.89 -12.51 -29.83
C THR A 105 -15.06 -12.22 -28.88
N PRO A 106 -16.23 -11.78 -29.37
CA PRO A 106 -17.33 -11.42 -28.52
C PRO A 106 -17.94 -12.70 -27.95
N CYS A 107 -17.35 -13.21 -26.87
CA CYS A 107 -18.08 -14.06 -25.95
C CYS A 107 -19.28 -13.23 -25.50
N ARG A 108 -20.47 -13.67 -25.87
CA ARG A 108 -21.73 -13.09 -25.41
C ARG A 108 -21.91 -13.49 -23.94
N ILE A 109 -21.03 -12.96 -23.09
CA ILE A 109 -21.20 -12.96 -21.63
C ILE A 109 -22.45 -12.11 -21.41
N PRO A 110 -23.50 -12.61 -20.73
CA PRO A 110 -24.62 -11.76 -20.34
C PRO A 110 -24.00 -10.59 -19.57
N LYS A 111 -24.13 -9.37 -20.12
CA LYS A 111 -23.60 -8.18 -19.47
C LYS A 111 -24.22 -8.18 -18.07
N PRO A 112 -23.44 -8.30 -16.98
CA PRO A 112 -24.01 -8.11 -15.65
C PRO A 112 -24.69 -6.73 -15.67
N PRO A 113 -25.83 -6.58 -14.97
CA PRO A 113 -26.64 -5.36 -15.05
C PRO A 113 -25.72 -4.15 -14.88
N GLN A 114 -25.71 -3.22 -15.84
CA GLN A 114 -24.73 -2.12 -15.88
C GLN A 114 -24.66 -1.31 -14.57
N GLN A 115 -25.73 -1.36 -13.79
CA GLN A 115 -25.82 -0.85 -12.43
C GLN A 115 -24.73 -1.41 -11.50
N LEU A 116 -24.42 -2.71 -11.58
CA LEU A 116 -23.41 -3.37 -10.74
C LEU A 116 -21.99 -2.93 -11.09
N TRP A 117 -21.64 -2.86 -12.38
CA TRP A 117 -20.34 -2.33 -12.81
C TRP A 117 -20.16 -0.86 -12.46
N ARG A 118 -21.21 -0.05 -12.63
CA ARG A 118 -21.20 1.35 -12.21
C ARG A 118 -21.01 1.46 -10.70
N ARG A 119 -21.73 0.67 -9.90
CA ARG A 119 -21.57 0.64 -8.44
C ARG A 119 -20.19 0.17 -8.01
N MET A 120 -19.66 -0.89 -8.61
CA MET A 120 -18.31 -1.39 -8.32
C MET A 120 -17.26 -0.33 -8.68
N ARG A 121 -17.34 0.28 -9.86
CA ARG A 121 -16.41 1.33 -10.28
C ARG A 121 -16.51 2.58 -9.40
N SER A 122 -17.73 3.01 -9.07
CA SER A 122 -17.96 4.13 -8.14
C SER A 122 -17.43 3.81 -6.76
N PHE A 123 -17.58 2.57 -6.29
CA PHE A 123 -17.02 2.13 -5.03
C PHE A 123 -15.48 2.10 -5.07
N THR A 124 -14.87 1.59 -6.14
CA THR A 124 -13.41 1.60 -6.29
C THR A 124 -12.85 3.02 -6.37
N LEU A 125 -13.49 3.92 -7.14
CA LEU A 125 -13.06 5.32 -7.24
C LEU A 125 -13.27 6.07 -5.92
N TRP A 126 -14.41 5.85 -5.26
CA TRP A 126 -14.67 6.40 -3.93
C TRP A 126 -13.66 5.88 -2.91
N PHE A 127 -13.32 4.59 -2.96
CA PHE A 127 -12.37 3.94 -2.06
C PHE A 127 -10.94 4.45 -2.29
N MET A 128 -10.51 4.55 -3.54
CA MET A 128 -9.21 5.14 -3.89
C MET A 128 -9.13 6.59 -3.42
N ASN A 129 -10.18 7.38 -3.66
CA ASN A 129 -10.25 8.78 -3.21
C ASN A 129 -10.27 8.89 -1.68
N ARG A 130 -10.96 7.98 -0.99
CA ARG A 130 -11.02 7.92 0.47
C ARG A 130 -9.65 7.55 1.06
N SER A 131 -8.98 6.56 0.48
CA SER A 131 -7.65 6.13 0.90
C SER A 131 -6.62 7.26 0.74
N SER A 132 -6.66 8.00 -0.38
CA SER A 132 -5.78 9.15 -0.57
C SER A 132 -6.11 10.31 0.37
N GLU A 133 -7.39 10.58 0.64
CA GLU A 133 -7.80 11.63 1.59
C GLU A 133 -7.41 11.31 3.04
N ASP A 134 -7.42 10.03 3.42
CA ASP A 134 -7.01 9.59 4.75
C ASP A 134 -5.47 9.59 4.89
N GLU A 135 -4.73 9.25 3.82
CA GLU A 135 -3.27 9.37 3.77
C GLU A 135 -2.79 10.83 3.84
N ILE A 136 -3.40 11.74 3.04
CA ILE A 136 -3.14 13.18 3.10
C ILE A 136 -3.42 13.73 4.50
N ARG A 137 -4.53 13.32 5.14
CA ARG A 137 -4.85 13.76 6.51
C ARG A 137 -3.87 13.25 7.56
N CYS A 138 -3.26 12.08 7.38
CA CYS A 138 -2.22 11.61 8.27
C CYS A 138 -0.93 12.41 8.10
N ILE A 139 -0.55 12.71 6.85
CA ILE A 139 0.61 13.55 6.53
C ILE A 139 0.44 14.97 7.09
N ASP A 140 -0.72 15.60 6.89
CA ASP A 140 -1.02 16.93 7.42
C ASP A 140 -0.95 16.94 8.96
N ARG A 141 -1.44 15.87 9.62
CA ARG A 141 -1.40 15.76 11.08
C ARG A 141 0.03 15.63 11.63
N ASP A 142 0.91 14.92 10.92
CA ASP A 142 2.32 14.80 11.29
C ASP A 142 3.09 16.11 11.06
N GLU A 143 2.80 16.85 9.99
CA GLU A 143 3.34 18.19 9.72
C GLU A 143 2.93 19.19 10.81
N ASP A 144 1.65 19.18 11.22
CA ASP A 144 1.15 20.03 12.30
C ASP A 144 1.84 19.72 13.65
N GLY A 145 2.13 18.45 13.90
CA GLY A 145 2.87 18.00 15.09
C GLY A 145 4.31 18.50 15.15
N PHE A 146 4.95 18.74 14.00
CA PHE A 146 6.30 19.31 13.91
C PHE A 146 6.29 20.84 13.88
N ARG A 147 5.24 21.45 13.33
CA ARG A 147 5.07 22.90 13.21
C ARG A 147 4.92 23.58 14.56
N GLU A 148 4.10 23.04 15.46
CA GLU A 148 3.86 23.61 16.81
C GLU A 148 5.15 23.76 17.65
N PRO A 149 6.00 22.73 17.80
CA PRO A 149 7.29 22.84 18.49
C PRO A 149 8.25 23.81 17.82
N LEU A 150 8.31 23.81 16.48
CA LEU A 150 9.21 24.68 15.73
C LEU A 150 8.82 26.16 15.89
N GLU A 151 7.52 26.48 15.84
CA GLU A 151 7.05 27.85 16.05
C GLU A 151 7.30 28.34 17.49
N ARG A 152 7.15 27.46 18.50
CA ARG A 152 7.55 27.80 19.88
C ARG A 152 9.04 28.12 19.97
N GLN A 153 9.89 27.28 19.39
CA GLN A 153 11.34 27.47 19.43
C GLN A 153 11.78 28.75 18.71
N VAL A 154 11.19 29.06 17.55
CA VAL A 154 11.44 30.31 16.83
C VAL A 154 10.95 31.53 17.63
N SER A 155 9.85 31.40 18.38
CA SER A 155 9.36 32.46 19.25
C SER A 155 10.31 32.72 20.43
N GLU A 156 10.83 31.67 21.06
CA GLU A 156 11.79 31.77 22.15
C GLU A 156 13.12 32.39 21.69
N ASP A 157 13.67 31.94 20.56
CA ASP A 157 14.90 32.50 19.99
C ASP A 157 14.76 33.99 19.66
N LYS A 158 13.60 34.41 19.12
CA LYS A 158 13.32 35.84 18.84
C LYS A 158 13.26 36.67 20.12
N ALA A 159 12.70 36.14 21.20
CA ALA A 159 12.66 36.83 22.49
C ALA A 159 14.07 37.00 23.07
N LEU A 160 14.89 35.95 23.00
CA LEU A 160 16.27 35.94 23.50
C LEU A 160 17.17 36.93 22.73
N VAL A 161 17.03 36.99 21.40
CA VAL A 161 17.73 37.98 20.56
C VAL A 161 17.31 39.42 20.89
N HIS A 162 16.04 39.64 21.24
CA HIS A 162 15.55 40.95 21.68
C HIS A 162 16.14 41.36 23.04
N GLU A 163 16.25 40.42 23.98
CA GLU A 163 16.81 40.64 25.32
C GLU A 163 18.31 40.96 25.24
N LEU A 164 19.09 40.15 24.51
CA LEU A 164 20.52 40.39 24.27
C LEU A 164 20.77 41.74 23.59
N ARG A 165 19.90 42.14 22.67
CA ARG A 165 20.01 43.45 22.01
C ARG A 165 19.76 44.60 22.98
N ASN A 166 18.79 44.47 23.89
CA ASN A 166 18.51 45.50 24.90
C ASN A 166 19.63 45.61 25.93
N ASP A 167 20.18 44.47 26.38
CA ASP A 167 21.34 44.45 27.29
C ASP A 167 22.57 45.07 26.65
N HIS A 168 22.82 44.80 25.36
CA HIS A 168 23.93 45.40 24.64
C HIS A 168 23.77 46.91 24.47
N ILE A 169 22.56 47.41 24.23
CA ILE A 169 22.27 48.85 24.19
C ILE A 169 22.51 49.50 25.56
N ALA A 170 22.07 48.87 26.65
CA ALA A 170 22.28 49.35 28.02
C ALA A 170 23.77 49.33 28.44
N PHE A 171 24.52 48.33 27.99
CA PHE A 171 25.96 48.23 28.19
C PHE A 171 26.71 49.35 27.44
N MET A 172 26.32 49.63 26.19
CA MET A 172 26.89 50.71 25.39
C MET A 172 26.59 52.10 25.97
N SER A 173 25.38 52.32 26.51
CA SER A 173 25.03 53.62 27.12
C SER A 173 25.78 53.87 28.43
N THR A 174 26.06 52.84 29.22
CA THR A 174 26.81 52.97 30.48
C THR A 174 28.32 53.19 30.27
N HIS A 175 28.88 52.76 29.14
CA HIS A 175 30.31 52.94 28.82
C HIS A 175 30.62 54.23 28.04
N LEU A 176 29.61 54.92 27.50
CA LEU A 176 29.78 56.20 26.80
C LEU A 176 29.62 57.42 27.71
N GLU A 177 29.08 57.28 28.93
CA GLU A 177 29.01 58.33 29.96
C GLU A 177 30.22 58.28 30.93
N GLY A 178 31.43 58.12 30.39
CA GLY A 178 32.67 58.33 31.14
C GLY A 178 32.90 59.84 31.39
N PRO A 179 33.45 60.25 32.56
CA PRO A 179 33.49 61.64 32.99
C PRO A 179 34.34 62.53 32.06
N LEU A 180 33.79 63.72 31.76
CA LEU A 180 34.46 64.87 31.13
C LEU A 180 35.76 65.27 31.86
#